data_AF-A0A9Q0LCC7-F1
#
_entry.id   AF-A0A9Q0LCC7-F1
#
_cell.length_a   1.000
_cell.length_b   1.000
_cell.length_c   1.000
_cell.angle_alpha   90.00
_cell.angle_beta   90.00
_cell.angle_gamma   90.00
#
_symmetry.space_group_name_H-M   'P 1'
#
loop_
_entity.id
_entity.type
_entity.pdbx_description
1 polymer ?
#
loop_
_entity_poly.entity_id
_entity_poly.type
_entity_poly.pdbx_seq_one_letter_code
_entity_poly.pdbx_strand_id
1 'polypeptide(L)'
;MEKVKLRRSKRIRDKNQKRKKKLAKEEKLKKENEKQQEKPNKKTEKKEKNQIEKENQIEKENQIEKENQIEKENQIENQNQNRIENQNQNQIENQIEKENQNQNQNQNQNQIEKENQIENQNQIENQNQNQNQNQIEKNQNQIEKEKEKEKEKEKEKEKEKEKEKEKEKEKEKEKEKEKEDKKIIRIVSFNVNGLRAALKKPNFLESIKKLDADIICFQETKVSEESLRLEGYQSYWNFSKKKGYSGTAIFSRINPVKATKNIGKKEHDQEGRVLTLEFPKFYLINSYVPNSGRKLERLKYRTKKWDPEMQKYLKNLNKKKPIIWTGDLNVAINDTDVYNPKGLKKTAGFTPEERKSFRKFLEEGFIDSFCHLNENCKNVYSYWNYRFDMRQKNKGWRLDYFVVAKKIINNSAVISSKILQDVYGSDHCPVSLDLDTSKI
;
A
#
# COMPACT_ATOMS: atom_id res chain seq x y z
N MET A 1 -31.79 -4.32 45.16
CA MET A 1 -31.23 -2.94 45.16
C MET A 1 -32.01 -2.05 46.13
N GLU A 2 -32.28 -2.52 47.35
CA GLU A 2 -31.34 -2.33 48.47
C GLU A 2 -29.86 -2.10 48.12
N LYS A 3 -29.15 -1.13 48.71
CA LYS A 3 -29.57 0.06 49.48
C LYS A 3 -28.30 0.92 49.71
N VAL A 4 -28.45 2.23 49.88
CA VAL A 4 -27.70 3.04 50.88
C VAL A 4 -26.16 3.25 50.72
N LYS A 5 -25.71 4.46 51.08
CA LYS A 5 -24.32 4.90 51.46
C LYS A 5 -23.12 4.28 50.72
N LEU A 6 -22.34 5.12 50.02
CA LEU A 6 -20.88 5.06 50.21
C LEU A 6 -20.09 6.36 49.96
N ARG A 7 -20.54 7.29 49.10
CA ARG A 7 -19.66 8.39 48.59
C ARG A 7 -20.11 9.84 48.84
N ARG A 8 -20.77 10.08 49.97
CA ARG A 8 -20.54 11.34 50.72
C ARG A 8 -19.03 11.41 51.11
N SER A 9 -18.51 12.58 51.48
CA SER A 9 -17.24 12.77 52.21
C SER A 9 -15.89 12.94 51.46
N LYS A 10 -15.56 12.25 50.35
CA LYS A 10 -14.11 12.10 49.99
C LYS A 10 -13.33 13.42 49.73
N ARG A 11 -13.86 14.37 48.94
CA ARG A 11 -13.12 15.59 48.50
C ARG A 11 -14.06 16.69 48.00
N ILE A 12 -14.07 17.95 48.46
CA ILE A 12 -13.74 18.57 49.77
C ILE A 12 -12.25 18.73 50.21
N ARG A 13 -11.25 18.01 49.69
CA ARG A 13 -9.85 18.13 50.18
C ARG A 13 -8.92 18.97 49.32
N ASP A 14 -9.33 19.36 48.11
CA ASP A 14 -8.45 20.02 47.14
C ASP A 14 -8.95 21.44 46.71
N LYS A 15 -9.90 22.08 47.41
CA LYS A 15 -9.67 22.90 48.64
C LYS A 15 -8.39 23.77 48.58
N ASN A 16 -8.58 25.07 48.85
CA ASN A 16 -7.58 26.08 49.27
C ASN A 16 -6.37 26.42 48.37
N GLN A 17 -5.79 25.51 47.57
CA GLN A 17 -4.35 25.65 47.26
C GLN A 17 -3.94 26.81 46.34
N LYS A 18 -4.81 27.33 45.46
CA LYS A 18 -4.43 28.37 44.47
C LYS A 18 -5.14 29.73 44.60
N ARG A 19 -5.76 30.00 45.77
CA ARG A 19 -6.17 31.35 46.21
C ARG A 19 -5.00 32.37 46.30
N LYS A 20 -3.74 31.91 46.19
CA LYS A 20 -2.50 32.69 46.45
C LYS A 20 -1.74 33.23 45.21
N LYS A 21 -2.27 33.10 43.98
CA LYS A 21 -1.62 33.69 42.78
C LYS A 21 -2.67 34.27 41.81
N LYS A 22 -2.77 35.57 41.55
CA LYS A 22 -2.19 36.82 42.15
C LYS A 22 -2.96 37.95 41.42
N LEU A 23 -3.37 39.10 41.98
CA LEU A 23 -2.67 40.01 42.90
C LEU A 23 -1.26 40.40 42.39
N ALA A 24 -1.10 40.58 41.08
CA ALA A 24 0.18 41.00 40.46
C ALA A 24 0.09 41.54 39.02
N LYS A 25 -1.08 41.99 38.52
CA LYS A 25 -1.16 42.58 37.16
C LYS A 25 -2.20 43.68 36.93
N GLU A 26 -2.83 44.18 37.99
CA GLU A 26 -3.69 45.38 37.94
C GLU A 26 -2.89 46.68 37.69
N GLU A 27 -1.59 46.69 38.03
CA GLU A 27 -0.72 47.88 38.04
C GLU A 27 -0.30 48.46 36.66
N LYS A 28 -0.89 48.03 35.53
CA LYS A 28 -0.51 48.53 34.18
C LYS A 28 -1.60 49.25 33.39
N LEU A 29 -2.52 49.90 34.10
CA LEU A 29 -3.30 51.05 33.60
C LEU A 29 -2.47 52.37 33.72
N LYS A 30 -2.94 53.49 33.11
CA LYS A 30 -2.60 54.95 33.30
C LYS A 30 -1.57 55.67 32.35
N LYS A 31 -2.04 56.75 31.63
CA LYS A 31 -1.44 57.97 30.91
C LYS A 31 -2.53 58.63 29.96
N GLU A 32 -2.55 59.83 29.30
CA GLU A 32 -1.91 61.21 29.27
C GLU A 32 -2.70 62.28 28.38
N ASN A 33 -2.25 63.56 28.21
CA ASN A 33 -3.06 64.81 27.82
C ASN A 33 -2.42 65.70 26.64
N GLU A 34 -2.72 66.98 26.19
CA GLU A 34 -3.58 68.19 26.52
C GLU A 34 -3.51 69.45 25.50
N LYS A 35 -4.29 70.59 25.72
CA LYS A 35 -4.11 72.08 25.32
C LYS A 35 -4.47 72.66 23.88
N GLN A 36 -4.71 73.97 23.50
CA GLN A 36 -5.11 75.31 24.13
C GLN A 36 -5.84 76.45 23.23
N GLN A 37 -5.37 77.73 23.05
CA GLN A 37 -6.14 79.06 22.93
C GLN A 37 -5.42 80.24 22.10
N GLU A 38 -5.84 81.51 21.72
CA GLU A 38 -7.10 82.38 21.66
C GLU A 38 -7.19 83.67 20.66
N LYS A 39 -7.44 84.98 21.03
CA LYS A 39 -8.22 86.06 20.22
C LYS A 39 -7.68 87.61 20.12
N PRO A 40 -8.39 88.73 19.62
CA PRO A 40 -7.82 89.99 18.93
C PRO A 40 -8.24 91.49 19.35
N ASN A 41 -7.97 92.60 18.57
CA ASN A 41 -8.14 94.10 18.92
C ASN A 41 -8.26 95.20 17.74
N LYS A 42 -8.62 96.54 17.93
CA LYS A 42 -8.81 97.69 16.90
C LYS A 42 -9.05 99.20 17.40
N LYS A 43 -8.55 100.34 16.77
CA LYS A 43 -9.00 101.82 16.94
C LYS A 43 -8.35 102.98 16.01
N THR A 44 -8.99 104.17 15.71
CA THR A 44 -8.47 105.64 15.59
C THR A 44 -9.29 106.66 14.70
N GLU A 45 -9.53 107.94 15.11
CA GLU A 45 -10.29 108.99 14.33
C GLU A 45 -10.10 110.49 14.76
N LYS A 46 -10.08 111.49 13.83
CA LYS A 46 -10.32 112.97 14.03
C LYS A 46 -10.44 113.80 12.73
N LYS A 47 -11.12 113.30 11.68
CA LYS A 47 -11.38 114.08 10.43
C LYS A 47 -12.62 115.01 10.55
N GLU A 48 -13.00 115.37 11.77
CA GLU A 48 -14.42 115.52 12.16
C GLU A 48 -15.09 116.84 11.77
N LYS A 49 -14.36 117.94 11.49
CA LYS A 49 -15.02 119.23 11.22
C LYS A 49 -15.79 119.30 9.89
N ASN A 50 -15.65 118.30 9.01
CA ASN A 50 -16.51 118.11 7.83
C ASN A 50 -17.85 117.40 8.15
N GLN A 51 -18.13 117.06 9.41
CA GLN A 51 -19.32 116.28 9.80
C GLN A 51 -20.48 117.13 10.35
N ILE A 52 -20.20 118.36 10.79
CA ILE A 52 -21.16 119.22 11.52
C ILE A 52 -22.37 119.64 10.67
N GLU A 53 -22.26 119.65 9.33
CA GLU A 53 -23.41 119.90 8.44
C GLU A 53 -24.47 118.79 8.42
N LYS A 54 -24.21 117.61 9.04
CA LYS A 54 -25.18 116.49 9.05
C LYS A 54 -26.17 116.47 10.24
N GLU A 55 -25.88 117.15 11.35
CA GLU A 55 -26.63 116.90 12.59
C GLU A 55 -27.98 117.65 12.67
N ASN A 56 -28.11 118.80 11.99
CA ASN A 56 -29.31 119.65 12.01
C ASN A 56 -30.59 119.03 11.39
N GLN A 57 -30.55 117.78 10.92
CA GLN A 57 -31.67 117.13 10.24
C GLN A 57 -32.58 116.30 11.18
N ILE A 58 -32.11 115.98 12.40
CA ILE A 58 -32.75 115.01 13.31
C ILE A 58 -33.86 115.63 14.18
N GLU A 59 -33.78 116.92 14.51
CA GLU A 59 -34.56 117.53 15.60
C GLU A 59 -36.08 117.62 15.34
N LYS A 60 -36.54 117.40 14.10
CA LYS A 60 -37.96 117.56 13.71
C LYS A 60 -38.88 116.37 14.04
N GLU A 61 -38.36 115.17 14.25
CA GLU A 61 -39.21 113.97 14.33
C GLU A 61 -39.95 113.81 15.68
N ASN A 62 -39.35 114.33 16.77
CA ASN A 62 -39.78 114.07 18.16
C ASN A 62 -41.14 114.66 18.57
N GLN A 63 -41.78 115.50 17.75
CA GLN A 63 -42.95 116.28 18.18
C GLN A 63 -44.30 115.56 17.96
N ILE A 64 -44.34 114.55 17.08
CA ILE A 64 -45.56 113.84 16.65
C ILE A 64 -46.02 112.78 17.68
N GLU A 65 -45.14 112.34 18.59
CA GLU A 65 -45.37 111.14 19.40
C GLU A 65 -46.48 111.31 20.47
N LYS A 66 -46.70 112.53 20.97
CA LYS A 66 -47.50 112.79 22.19
C LYS A 66 -49.01 112.65 22.06
N GLU A 67 -49.60 112.99 20.92
CA GLU A 67 -51.08 113.01 20.79
C GLU A 67 -51.68 111.59 20.86
N ASN A 68 -50.90 110.57 20.48
CA ASN A 68 -51.25 109.14 20.48
C ASN A 68 -51.43 108.51 21.88
N GLN A 69 -51.59 109.29 22.96
CA GLN A 69 -51.80 108.76 24.32
C GLN A 69 -53.27 108.75 24.76
N ILE A 70 -54.07 109.77 24.47
CA ILE A 70 -55.39 109.96 25.10
C ILE A 70 -56.43 108.94 24.62
N GLU A 71 -56.39 108.55 23.35
CA GLU A 71 -57.32 107.57 22.76
C GLU A 71 -57.24 106.17 23.43
N LYS A 72 -56.16 105.88 24.14
CA LYS A 72 -55.92 104.58 24.80
C LYS A 72 -56.82 104.35 26.01
N GLU A 73 -57.20 105.38 26.77
CA GLU A 73 -57.88 105.19 28.06
C GLU A 73 -59.31 104.68 27.91
N ASN A 74 -60.09 105.24 26.96
CA ASN A 74 -61.46 104.80 26.68
C ASN A 74 -61.55 103.34 26.17
N GLN A 75 -60.45 102.78 25.64
CA GLN A 75 -60.41 101.37 25.24
C GLN A 75 -60.31 100.41 26.43
N ILE A 76 -59.87 100.87 27.61
CA ILE A 76 -59.60 100.03 28.78
C ILE A 76 -60.89 99.53 29.45
N GLU A 77 -61.93 100.35 29.51
CA GLU A 77 -63.15 100.00 30.26
C GLU A 77 -63.95 98.87 29.57
N ASN A 78 -64.19 98.99 28.26
CA ASN A 78 -64.82 97.93 27.45
C ASN A 78 -63.99 96.62 27.39
N GLN A 79 -62.67 96.69 27.56
CA GLN A 79 -61.85 95.47 27.68
C GLN A 79 -62.10 94.72 28.99
N ASN A 80 -62.57 95.38 30.06
CA ASN A 80 -62.72 94.75 31.37
C ASN A 80 -64.00 93.93 31.51
N GLN A 81 -65.13 94.32 30.90
CA GLN A 81 -66.33 93.45 30.89
C GLN A 81 -66.08 92.17 30.08
N ASN A 82 -65.55 92.29 28.86
CA ASN A 82 -65.21 91.15 28.01
C ASN A 82 -64.22 90.17 28.65
N ARG A 83 -63.38 90.60 29.60
CA ARG A 83 -62.47 89.71 30.34
C ARG A 83 -63.19 88.74 31.28
N ILE A 84 -64.31 89.14 31.89
CA ILE A 84 -64.97 88.35 32.94
C ILE A 84 -65.72 87.15 32.35
N GLU A 85 -66.47 87.33 31.27
CA GLU A 85 -67.16 86.23 30.59
C GLU A 85 -66.18 85.21 30.01
N ASN A 86 -65.12 85.70 29.34
CA ASN A 86 -64.04 84.85 28.85
C ASN A 86 -63.35 84.06 29.98
N GLN A 87 -63.16 84.63 31.19
CA GLN A 87 -62.56 83.90 32.30
C GLN A 87 -63.40 82.70 32.75
N ASN A 88 -64.74 82.82 32.79
CA ASN A 88 -65.62 81.72 33.16
C ASN A 88 -65.63 80.60 32.12
N GLN A 89 -65.70 80.94 30.82
CA GLN A 89 -65.69 79.93 29.76
C GLN A 89 -64.34 79.17 29.71
N ASN A 90 -63.21 79.89 29.85
CA ASN A 90 -61.88 79.29 29.93
C ASN A 90 -61.77 78.27 31.09
N GLN A 91 -62.40 78.51 32.25
CA GLN A 91 -62.33 77.56 33.37
C GLN A 91 -62.99 76.21 33.05
N ILE A 92 -64.10 76.20 32.30
CA ILE A 92 -64.79 74.97 31.89
C ILE A 92 -63.95 74.20 30.86
N GLU A 93 -63.42 74.88 29.84
CA GLU A 93 -62.58 74.27 28.81
C GLU A 93 -61.30 73.66 29.42
N ASN A 94 -60.63 74.38 30.34
CA ASN A 94 -59.48 73.88 31.10
C ASN A 94 -59.78 72.64 31.96
N GLN A 95 -61.04 72.40 32.34
CA GLN A 95 -61.41 71.24 33.14
C GLN A 95 -61.63 70.00 32.27
N ILE A 96 -62.29 70.17 31.12
CA ILE A 96 -62.45 69.12 30.10
C ILE A 96 -61.09 68.71 29.52
N GLU A 97 -60.19 69.67 29.26
CA GLU A 97 -58.86 69.37 28.71
C GLU A 97 -58.04 68.47 29.66
N LYS A 98 -58.11 68.70 30.98
CA LYS A 98 -57.39 67.88 31.97
C LYS A 98 -57.89 66.43 32.04
N GLU A 99 -59.19 66.20 31.89
CA GLU A 99 -59.72 64.82 31.84
C GLU A 99 -59.25 64.08 30.57
N ASN A 100 -59.25 64.76 29.42
CA ASN A 100 -58.72 64.23 28.16
C ASN A 100 -57.20 63.96 28.22
N GLN A 101 -56.41 64.87 28.82
CA GLN A 101 -54.98 64.67 29.03
C GLN A 101 -54.72 63.44 29.93
N ASN A 102 -55.49 63.25 31.00
CA ASN A 102 -55.36 62.08 31.89
C ASN A 102 -55.70 60.75 31.19
N GLN A 103 -56.70 60.72 30.29
CA GLN A 103 -56.98 59.51 29.50
C GLN A 103 -55.82 59.19 28.54
N ASN A 104 -55.30 60.20 27.83
CA ASN A 104 -54.18 60.02 26.89
C ASN A 104 -52.88 59.56 27.58
N GLN A 105 -52.57 60.08 28.78
CA GLN A 105 -51.42 59.61 29.56
C GLN A 105 -51.53 58.13 29.92
N ASN A 106 -52.71 57.68 30.39
CA ASN A 106 -52.95 56.28 30.71
C ASN A 106 -52.84 55.36 29.48
N GLN A 107 -53.29 55.79 28.30
CA GLN A 107 -53.12 55.01 27.07
C GLN A 107 -51.63 54.91 26.67
N ASN A 108 -50.90 56.02 26.67
CA ASN A 108 -49.47 56.04 26.34
C ASN A 108 -48.64 55.16 27.29
N GLN A 109 -48.90 55.20 28.60
CA GLN A 109 -48.16 54.37 29.57
C GLN A 109 -48.38 52.86 29.32
N ASN A 110 -49.62 52.45 29.01
CA ASN A 110 -49.93 51.06 28.64
C ASN A 110 -49.29 50.62 27.31
N GLN A 111 -49.03 51.55 26.38
CA GLN A 111 -48.31 51.25 25.14
C GLN A 111 -46.80 51.12 25.39
N ILE A 112 -46.20 52.04 26.15
CA ILE A 112 -44.78 52.02 26.53
C ILE A 112 -44.43 50.72 27.28
N GLU A 113 -45.28 50.22 28.18
CA GLU A 113 -45.03 48.94 28.86
C GLU A 113 -45.03 47.74 27.89
N LYS A 114 -45.86 47.74 26.86
CA LYS A 114 -45.87 46.69 25.82
C LYS A 114 -44.64 46.75 24.92
N GLU A 115 -44.25 47.96 24.49
CA GLU A 115 -43.05 48.17 23.67
C GLU A 115 -41.79 47.73 24.42
N ASN A 116 -41.66 48.08 25.70
CA ASN A 116 -40.58 47.61 26.57
C ASN A 116 -40.55 46.07 26.73
N GLN A 117 -41.71 45.41 26.83
CA GLN A 117 -41.76 43.94 26.90
C GLN A 117 -41.30 43.28 25.59
N ILE A 118 -41.71 43.83 24.44
CA ILE A 118 -41.31 43.37 23.10
C ILE A 118 -39.81 43.59 22.89
N GLU A 119 -39.26 44.74 23.27
CA GLU A 119 -37.82 44.99 23.13
C GLU A 119 -36.99 44.03 23.98
N ASN A 120 -37.39 43.78 25.23
CA ASN A 120 -36.70 42.80 26.10
C ASN A 120 -36.73 41.37 25.51
N GLN A 121 -37.85 40.93 24.92
CA GLN A 121 -37.90 39.65 24.22
C GLN A 121 -36.96 39.62 23.01
N ASN A 122 -36.97 40.66 22.17
CA ASN A 122 -36.10 40.78 21.00
C ASN A 122 -34.61 40.80 21.40
N GLN A 123 -34.23 41.47 22.49
CA GLN A 123 -32.85 41.45 22.99
C GLN A 123 -32.43 40.05 23.48
N ILE A 124 -33.31 39.31 24.15
CA ILE A 124 -33.04 37.94 24.61
C ILE A 124 -32.88 36.98 23.43
N GLU A 125 -33.76 37.04 22.41
CA GLU A 125 -33.61 36.20 21.22
C GLU A 125 -32.32 36.50 20.45
N ASN A 126 -31.98 37.77 20.25
CA ASN A 126 -30.73 38.16 19.60
C ASN A 126 -29.48 37.69 20.37
N GLN A 127 -29.48 37.73 21.70
CA GLN A 127 -28.38 37.17 22.49
C GLN A 127 -28.27 35.64 22.33
N ASN A 128 -29.40 34.92 22.34
CA ASN A 128 -29.42 33.46 22.17
C ASN A 128 -28.96 33.03 20.76
N GLN A 129 -29.38 33.73 19.71
CA GLN A 129 -28.92 33.47 18.34
C GLN A 129 -27.41 33.68 18.20
N ASN A 130 -26.89 34.82 18.68
CA ASN A 130 -25.47 35.13 18.64
C ASN A 130 -24.61 34.12 19.42
N GLN A 131 -25.06 33.66 20.60
CA GLN A 131 -24.34 32.63 21.36
C GLN A 131 -24.29 31.29 20.62
N ASN A 132 -25.41 30.85 20.03
CA ASN A 132 -25.46 29.60 19.25
C ASN A 132 -24.56 29.67 18.01
N GLN A 133 -24.59 30.77 17.26
CA GLN A 133 -23.77 30.95 16.05
C GLN A 133 -22.27 30.91 16.38
N ASN A 134 -21.85 31.63 17.44
CA ASN A 134 -20.47 31.59 17.96
C ASN A 134 -20.04 30.18 18.41
N GLN A 135 -20.96 29.36 18.92
CA GLN A 135 -20.67 28.00 19.37
C GLN A 135 -20.52 27.04 18.18
N ILE A 136 -21.35 27.19 17.14
CA ILE A 136 -21.27 26.43 15.89
C ILE A 136 -19.95 26.71 15.17
N GLU A 137 -19.59 27.98 15.01
CA GLU A 137 -18.38 28.40 14.29
C GLU A 137 -17.09 27.90 14.97
N LYS A 138 -17.05 27.91 16.31
CA LYS A 138 -15.94 27.31 17.10
C LYS A 138 -15.84 25.80 16.90
N ASN A 139 -16.98 25.10 16.92
CA ASN A 139 -17.01 23.65 16.71
C ASN A 139 -16.55 23.27 15.29
N GLN A 140 -17.00 24.00 14.26
CA GLN A 140 -16.55 23.82 12.87
C GLN A 140 -15.03 24.03 12.74
N ASN A 141 -14.53 25.15 13.26
CA ASN A 141 -13.09 25.47 13.28
C ASN A 141 -12.24 24.40 13.98
N GLN A 142 -12.76 23.74 15.02
CA GLN A 142 -12.05 22.66 15.69
C GLN A 142 -12.06 21.37 14.84
N ILE A 143 -13.22 21.00 14.29
CA ILE A 143 -13.39 19.81 13.43
C ILE A 143 -12.49 19.88 12.19
N GLU A 144 -12.31 21.07 11.59
CA GLU A 144 -11.41 21.23 10.44
C GLU A 144 -9.94 21.05 10.85
N LYS A 145 -9.50 21.67 11.95
CA LYS A 145 -8.12 21.53 12.48
C LYS A 145 -7.80 20.12 12.96
N GLU A 146 -8.79 19.31 13.30
CA GLU A 146 -8.62 17.89 13.59
C GLU A 146 -8.51 17.06 12.30
N LYS A 147 -9.38 17.30 11.30
CA LYS A 147 -9.32 16.68 9.97
C LYS A 147 -8.03 16.97 9.21
N GLU A 148 -7.46 18.17 9.32
CA GLU A 148 -6.16 18.49 8.72
C GLU A 148 -5.03 17.67 9.35
N LYS A 149 -4.98 17.59 10.69
CA LYS A 149 -3.98 16.79 11.42
C LYS A 149 -4.09 15.30 11.19
N GLU A 150 -5.28 14.77 10.89
CA GLU A 150 -5.43 13.38 10.45
C GLU A 150 -4.89 13.19 9.03
N LYS A 151 -5.26 14.06 8.08
CA LYS A 151 -4.74 14.04 6.70
C LYS A 151 -3.21 14.17 6.62
N GLU A 152 -2.59 14.95 7.49
CA GLU A 152 -1.12 15.04 7.57
C GLU A 152 -0.51 13.72 8.07
N LYS A 153 -1.03 13.15 9.17
CA LYS A 153 -0.56 11.87 9.72
C LYS A 153 -0.77 10.69 8.78
N GLU A 154 -1.81 10.70 7.96
CA GLU A 154 -2.01 9.69 6.92
C GLU A 154 -0.96 9.84 5.81
N LYS A 155 -0.75 11.06 5.29
CA LYS A 155 0.29 11.35 4.29
C LYS A 155 1.71 11.01 4.77
N GLU A 156 2.02 11.19 6.06
CA GLU A 156 3.30 10.77 6.64
C GLU A 156 3.42 9.24 6.65
N LYS A 157 2.41 8.53 7.16
CA LYS A 157 2.38 7.05 7.19
C LYS A 157 2.41 6.42 5.80
N GLU A 158 1.83 7.05 4.79
CA GLU A 158 1.93 6.61 3.40
C GLU A 158 3.36 6.79 2.86
N LYS A 159 3.96 7.97 3.06
CA LYS A 159 5.36 8.24 2.67
C LYS A 159 6.37 7.33 3.38
N GLU A 160 6.14 6.95 4.64
CA GLU A 160 6.97 5.96 5.33
C GLU A 160 6.82 4.57 4.71
N LYS A 161 5.58 4.10 4.48
CA LYS A 161 5.32 2.80 3.82
C LYS A 161 5.84 2.74 2.40
N GLU A 162 5.85 3.84 1.65
CA GLU A 162 6.46 3.90 0.32
C GLU A 162 7.99 3.80 0.42
N LYS A 163 8.62 4.56 1.31
CA LYS A 163 10.08 4.49 1.55
C LYS A 163 10.54 3.12 2.05
N GLU A 164 9.73 2.42 2.85
CA GLU A 164 10.02 1.03 3.24
C GLU A 164 9.92 0.08 2.04
N LYS A 165 8.84 0.15 1.26
CA LYS A 165 8.68 -0.66 0.03
C LYS A 165 9.76 -0.39 -1.02
N GLU A 166 10.24 0.85 -1.13
CA GLU A 166 11.36 1.17 -2.02
C GLU A 166 12.67 0.57 -1.51
N LYS A 167 12.98 0.71 -0.22
CA LYS A 167 14.17 0.08 0.40
C LYS A 167 14.13 -1.45 0.35
N GLU A 168 12.95 -2.07 0.43
CA GLU A 168 12.80 -3.51 0.22
C GLU A 168 13.07 -3.87 -1.25
N LYS A 169 12.45 -3.18 -2.21
CA LYS A 169 12.69 -3.38 -3.65
C LYS A 169 14.15 -3.15 -4.06
N GLU A 170 14.85 -2.20 -3.45
CA GLU A 170 16.28 -1.97 -3.71
C GLU A 170 17.12 -3.12 -3.18
N LYS A 171 16.89 -3.56 -1.93
CA LYS A 171 17.56 -4.74 -1.35
C LYS A 171 17.23 -6.05 -2.08
N GLU A 172 16.04 -6.18 -2.67
CA GLU A 172 15.70 -7.28 -3.55
C GLU A 172 16.48 -7.18 -4.87
N LYS A 173 16.50 -6.03 -5.55
CA LYS A 173 17.27 -5.81 -6.78
C LYS A 173 18.77 -6.03 -6.61
N GLU A 174 19.37 -5.64 -5.49
CA GLU A 174 20.78 -5.90 -5.19
C GLU A 174 21.03 -7.42 -5.04
N LYS A 175 20.18 -8.12 -4.29
CA LYS A 175 20.24 -9.59 -4.15
C LYS A 175 19.92 -10.33 -5.43
N GLU A 176 19.11 -9.77 -6.33
CA GLU A 176 18.87 -10.33 -7.67
C GLU A 176 20.11 -10.16 -8.55
N LYS A 177 20.77 -8.99 -8.55
CA LYS A 177 22.05 -8.78 -9.26
C LYS A 177 23.16 -9.72 -8.77
N GLU A 178 23.35 -9.86 -7.46
CA GLU A 178 24.33 -10.82 -6.91
C GLU A 178 24.04 -12.28 -7.31
N LYS A 179 22.76 -12.63 -7.57
CA LYS A 179 22.37 -13.94 -8.09
C LYS A 179 22.52 -14.08 -9.61
N GLU A 180 22.29 -13.02 -10.38
CA GLU A 180 22.52 -13.03 -11.84
C GLU A 180 24.01 -13.16 -12.17
N ASP A 181 24.90 -12.51 -11.41
CA ASP A 181 26.36 -12.59 -11.58
C ASP A 181 27.02 -13.81 -10.91
N LYS A 182 26.24 -14.76 -10.36
CA LYS A 182 26.77 -15.99 -9.74
C LYS A 182 27.39 -16.92 -10.78
N LYS A 183 28.67 -16.70 -11.09
CA LYS A 183 29.43 -17.41 -12.13
C LYS A 183 29.30 -18.93 -12.03
N ILE A 184 29.46 -19.50 -10.83
CA ILE A 184 29.31 -20.95 -10.58
C ILE A 184 27.93 -21.23 -9.99
N ILE A 185 27.11 -21.98 -10.73
CA ILE A 185 25.79 -22.42 -10.27
C ILE A 185 25.75 -23.93 -10.05
N ARG A 186 24.94 -24.38 -9.09
CA ARG A 186 24.61 -25.80 -8.90
C ARG A 186 23.21 -26.11 -9.39
N ILE A 187 23.11 -27.07 -10.30
CA ILE A 187 21.85 -27.65 -10.77
C ILE A 187 21.71 -29.06 -10.19
N VAL A 188 20.58 -29.37 -9.56
CA VAL A 188 20.22 -30.71 -9.06
C VAL A 188 19.04 -31.25 -9.85
N SER A 189 18.98 -32.57 -10.02
CA SER A 189 17.86 -33.28 -10.64
C SER A 189 17.52 -34.53 -9.84
N PHE A 190 16.24 -34.80 -9.58
CA PHE A 190 15.80 -35.87 -8.68
C PHE A 190 14.38 -36.37 -9.00
N ASN A 191 14.24 -37.63 -9.41
CA ASN A 191 12.93 -38.28 -9.46
C ASN A 191 12.45 -38.59 -8.03
N VAL A 192 11.44 -37.87 -7.55
CA VAL A 192 10.95 -37.98 -6.16
C VAL A 192 9.88 -39.07 -5.97
N ASN A 193 9.49 -39.77 -7.04
CA ASN A 193 8.48 -40.84 -7.05
C ASN A 193 7.22 -40.51 -6.22
N GLY A 194 6.67 -39.31 -6.45
CA GLY A 194 5.52 -38.76 -5.73
C GLY A 194 5.92 -37.80 -4.62
N LEU A 195 5.90 -36.50 -4.92
CA LEU A 195 6.34 -35.44 -4.01
C LEU A 195 5.61 -35.49 -2.65
N ARG A 196 4.30 -35.78 -2.63
CA ARG A 196 3.51 -35.92 -1.39
C ARG A 196 3.91 -37.11 -0.52
N ALA A 197 4.59 -38.12 -1.07
CA ALA A 197 5.16 -39.22 -0.31
C ALA A 197 6.58 -38.87 0.16
N ALA A 198 7.39 -38.23 -0.68
CA ALA A 198 8.72 -37.73 -0.33
C ALA A 198 8.69 -36.72 0.82
N LEU A 199 7.78 -35.74 0.79
CA LEU A 199 7.58 -34.73 1.83
C LEU A 199 7.14 -35.29 3.20
N LYS A 200 6.64 -36.53 3.25
CA LYS A 200 6.30 -37.23 4.51
C LYS A 200 7.48 -38.01 5.12
N LYS A 201 8.59 -38.16 4.40
CA LYS A 201 9.78 -38.85 4.91
C LYS A 201 10.56 -37.92 5.84
N PRO A 202 11.05 -38.40 7.01
CA PRO A 202 11.92 -37.62 7.87
C PRO A 202 13.09 -37.01 7.10
N ASN A 203 13.43 -35.77 7.44
CA ASN A 203 14.59 -35.03 6.94
C ASN A 203 14.64 -34.84 5.41
N PHE A 204 13.56 -35.11 4.65
CA PHE A 204 13.56 -34.92 3.19
C PHE A 204 13.81 -33.46 2.80
N LEU A 205 13.03 -32.51 3.35
CA LEU A 205 13.20 -31.09 3.08
C LEU A 205 14.56 -30.56 3.56
N GLU A 206 15.06 -31.07 4.68
CA GLU A 206 16.39 -30.74 5.20
C GLU A 206 17.49 -31.23 4.25
N SER A 207 17.35 -32.45 3.74
CA SER A 207 18.27 -33.03 2.75
C SER A 207 18.28 -32.22 1.46
N ILE A 208 17.12 -31.80 0.95
CA ILE A 208 17.01 -30.90 -0.21
C ILE A 208 17.68 -29.55 0.06
N LYS A 209 17.49 -28.95 1.25
CA LYS A 209 18.20 -27.71 1.63
C LYS A 209 19.72 -27.91 1.68
N LYS A 210 20.22 -29.04 2.20
CA LYS A 210 21.65 -29.38 2.30
C LYS A 210 22.37 -29.58 0.95
N LEU A 211 21.64 -29.74 -0.16
CA LEU A 211 22.27 -29.79 -1.49
C LEU A 211 22.82 -28.42 -1.95
N ASP A 212 22.27 -27.33 -1.38
CA ASP A 212 22.51 -25.93 -1.75
C ASP A 212 22.54 -25.69 -3.28
N ALA A 213 21.52 -26.20 -3.97
CA ALA A 213 21.39 -26.03 -5.41
C ALA A 213 20.70 -24.71 -5.75
N ASP A 214 21.23 -23.97 -6.72
CA ASP A 214 20.58 -22.77 -7.26
C ASP A 214 19.36 -23.13 -8.11
N ILE A 215 19.35 -24.32 -8.72
CA ILE A 215 18.22 -24.85 -9.49
C ILE A 215 17.98 -26.32 -9.12
N ILE A 216 16.73 -26.70 -8.85
CA ILE A 216 16.31 -28.05 -8.47
C ILE A 216 15.22 -28.54 -9.43
N CYS A 217 15.52 -29.55 -10.22
CA CYS A 217 14.60 -30.24 -11.13
C CYS A 217 13.99 -31.47 -10.44
N PHE A 218 12.65 -31.54 -10.32
CA PHE A 218 11.96 -32.73 -9.84
C PHE A 218 11.21 -33.46 -10.96
N GLN A 219 11.28 -34.80 -10.93
CA GLN A 219 10.51 -35.71 -11.78
C GLN A 219 9.54 -36.56 -10.94
N GLU A 220 8.49 -37.09 -11.58
CA GLU A 220 7.36 -37.78 -10.95
C GLU A 220 6.79 -37.05 -9.72
N THR A 221 6.48 -35.77 -9.88
CA THR A 221 5.88 -35.00 -8.77
C THR A 221 4.53 -35.58 -8.34
N LYS A 222 3.76 -36.17 -9.27
CA LYS A 222 2.45 -36.84 -9.09
C LYS A 222 1.36 -35.98 -8.46
N VAL A 223 1.55 -34.66 -8.44
CA VAL A 223 0.57 -33.67 -7.96
C VAL A 223 -0.13 -32.97 -9.12
N SER A 224 -1.24 -32.30 -8.82
CA SER A 224 -2.01 -31.50 -9.79
C SER A 224 -2.06 -30.01 -9.42
N GLU A 225 -1.31 -29.61 -8.40
CA GLU A 225 -1.25 -28.27 -7.82
C GLU A 225 0.11 -28.08 -7.11
N GLU A 226 0.49 -26.83 -6.83
CA GLU A 226 1.80 -26.44 -6.28
C GLU A 226 1.96 -26.88 -4.81
N SER A 227 2.27 -28.15 -4.61
CA SER A 227 2.26 -28.81 -3.28
C SER A 227 3.56 -28.62 -2.47
N LEU A 228 4.43 -27.68 -2.87
CA LEU A 228 5.67 -27.34 -2.18
C LEU A 228 6.07 -25.90 -2.52
N ARG A 229 6.51 -25.15 -1.51
CA ARG A 229 7.26 -23.90 -1.68
C ARG A 229 8.63 -24.05 -1.04
N LEU A 230 9.67 -23.57 -1.72
CA LEU A 230 11.03 -23.50 -1.18
C LEU A 230 11.42 -22.02 -1.07
N GLU A 231 11.87 -21.63 0.12
CA GLU A 231 12.28 -20.27 0.44
C GLU A 231 13.42 -19.78 -0.46
N GLY A 232 13.25 -18.61 -1.08
CA GLY A 232 14.24 -18.05 -2.02
C GLY A 232 14.23 -18.65 -3.44
N TYR A 233 13.30 -19.54 -3.77
CA TYR A 233 13.13 -20.10 -5.12
C TYR A 233 11.78 -19.71 -5.74
N GLN A 234 11.77 -19.32 -7.02
CA GLN A 234 10.56 -19.37 -7.84
C GLN A 234 10.33 -20.80 -8.35
N SER A 235 9.09 -21.29 -8.29
CA SER A 235 8.72 -22.64 -8.74
C SER A 235 7.93 -22.63 -10.05
N TYR A 236 8.27 -23.52 -10.96
CA TYR A 236 7.57 -23.76 -12.22
C TYR A 236 7.09 -25.21 -12.28
N TRP A 237 5.84 -25.42 -12.70
CA TRP A 237 5.20 -26.73 -12.65
C TRP A 237 4.57 -27.12 -13.98
N ASN A 238 4.73 -28.39 -14.36
CA ASN A 238 4.02 -29.00 -15.47
C ASN A 238 3.31 -30.28 -15.00
N PHE A 239 1.99 -30.20 -14.82
CA PHE A 239 1.17 -31.28 -14.26
C PHE A 239 0.68 -32.25 -15.34
N SER A 240 0.58 -33.52 -14.97
CA SER A 240 -0.12 -34.54 -15.77
C SER A 240 -1.64 -34.32 -15.70
N LYS A 241 -2.34 -34.53 -16.82
CA LYS A 241 -3.82 -34.59 -16.82
C LYS A 241 -4.37 -35.78 -16.04
N LYS A 242 -3.62 -36.87 -15.96
CA LYS A 242 -3.94 -38.01 -15.07
C LYS A 242 -3.42 -37.68 -13.66
N LYS A 243 -4.35 -37.46 -12.71
CA LYS A 243 -4.05 -37.27 -11.28
C LYS A 243 -3.18 -38.42 -10.75
N GLY A 244 -2.23 -38.12 -9.85
CA GLY A 244 -1.37 -39.13 -9.22
C GLY A 244 -0.29 -39.74 -10.14
N TYR A 245 -0.07 -39.21 -11.34
CA TYR A 245 0.82 -39.78 -12.35
C TYR A 245 1.81 -38.74 -12.89
N SER A 246 3.05 -39.14 -13.17
CA SER A 246 4.04 -38.31 -13.89
C SER A 246 4.20 -36.91 -13.27
N GLY A 247 4.35 -35.85 -14.07
CA GLY A 247 4.50 -34.47 -13.64
C GLY A 247 5.95 -34.07 -13.32
N THR A 248 6.32 -32.85 -13.70
CA THR A 248 7.66 -32.27 -13.48
C THR A 248 7.55 -30.89 -12.84
N ALA A 249 8.60 -30.49 -12.11
CA ALA A 249 8.75 -29.15 -11.56
C ALA A 249 10.20 -28.68 -11.62
N ILE A 250 10.43 -27.37 -11.67
CA ILE A 250 11.75 -26.77 -11.46
C ILE A 250 11.60 -25.65 -10.43
N PHE A 251 12.45 -25.66 -9.41
CA PHE A 251 12.63 -24.57 -8.46
C PHE A 251 13.93 -23.85 -8.82
N SER A 252 13.93 -22.53 -8.95
CA SER A 252 15.12 -21.74 -9.32
C SER A 252 15.29 -20.53 -8.40
N ARG A 253 16.50 -20.31 -7.89
CA ARG A 253 16.91 -19.05 -7.22
C ARG A 253 17.22 -17.93 -8.22
N ILE A 254 17.45 -18.29 -9.49
CA ILE A 254 17.84 -17.41 -10.60
C ILE A 254 16.62 -17.24 -11.51
N ASN A 255 16.29 -16.01 -11.89
CA ASN A 255 15.14 -15.73 -12.75
C ASN A 255 15.43 -16.20 -14.20
N PRO A 256 14.61 -17.09 -14.79
CA PRO A 256 14.70 -17.46 -16.18
C PRO A 256 14.00 -16.41 -17.06
N VAL A 257 14.54 -16.18 -18.26
CA VAL A 257 13.93 -15.35 -19.31
C VAL A 257 12.55 -15.88 -19.71
N LYS A 258 12.37 -17.21 -19.70
CA LYS A 258 11.09 -17.86 -20.05
C LYS A 258 10.96 -19.26 -19.47
N ALA A 259 9.76 -19.60 -19.02
CA ALA A 259 9.36 -20.99 -18.75
C ALA A 259 8.44 -21.52 -19.88
N THR A 260 8.72 -22.73 -20.39
CA THR A 260 7.94 -23.38 -21.45
C THR A 260 7.55 -24.80 -21.01
N LYS A 261 6.25 -25.11 -21.04
CA LYS A 261 5.70 -26.42 -20.62
C LYS A 261 5.53 -27.33 -21.85
N ASN A 262 6.02 -28.56 -21.77
CA ASN A 262 5.99 -29.57 -22.83
C ASN A 262 6.72 -29.16 -24.13
N ILE A 263 6.51 -29.92 -25.21
CA ILE A 263 7.28 -29.80 -26.47
C ILE A 263 6.46 -29.41 -27.70
N GLY A 264 5.16 -29.10 -27.53
CA GLY A 264 4.28 -28.68 -28.62
C GLY A 264 3.70 -29.84 -29.43
N LYS A 265 3.51 -31.00 -28.79
CA LYS A 265 3.06 -32.25 -29.43
C LYS A 265 1.92 -32.87 -28.63
N LYS A 266 0.68 -32.80 -29.14
CA LYS A 266 -0.53 -33.20 -28.41
C LYS A 266 -0.48 -34.63 -27.83
N GLU A 267 0.21 -35.59 -28.46
CA GLU A 267 0.36 -36.97 -27.94
C GLU A 267 1.48 -37.17 -26.89
N HIS A 268 2.25 -36.13 -26.58
CA HIS A 268 3.31 -36.11 -25.57
C HIS A 268 2.95 -35.18 -24.40
N ASP A 269 2.32 -34.04 -24.72
CA ASP A 269 2.03 -32.92 -23.81
C ASP A 269 0.88 -33.19 -22.80
N GLN A 270 0.36 -34.42 -22.70
CA GLN A 270 -0.71 -34.77 -21.73
C GLN A 270 -0.19 -35.24 -20.37
N GLU A 271 1.06 -35.74 -20.32
CA GLU A 271 1.64 -36.39 -19.14
C GLU A 271 2.52 -35.46 -18.28
N GLY A 272 2.61 -34.15 -18.58
CA GLY A 272 3.37 -33.18 -17.77
C GLY A 272 4.89 -33.45 -17.72
N ARG A 273 5.43 -34.03 -18.79
CA ARG A 273 6.74 -34.73 -18.78
C ARG A 273 7.97 -33.88 -19.05
N VAL A 274 7.82 -32.69 -19.62
CA VAL A 274 8.95 -31.84 -20.00
C VAL A 274 8.69 -30.41 -19.55
N LEU A 275 9.68 -29.77 -18.93
CA LEU A 275 9.63 -28.38 -18.51
C LEU A 275 10.98 -27.72 -18.82
N THR A 276 10.94 -26.69 -19.66
CA THR A 276 12.13 -25.99 -20.14
C THR A 276 12.18 -24.59 -19.56
N LEU A 277 13.28 -24.23 -18.90
CA LEU A 277 13.62 -22.85 -18.57
C LEU A 277 14.67 -22.33 -19.56
N GLU A 278 14.44 -21.12 -20.05
CA GLU A 278 15.42 -20.35 -20.81
C GLU A 278 16.14 -19.39 -19.87
N PHE A 279 17.47 -19.49 -19.81
CA PHE A 279 18.34 -18.52 -19.15
C PHE A 279 19.04 -17.66 -20.21
N PRO A 280 19.75 -16.57 -19.85
CA PRO A 280 20.44 -15.72 -20.82
C PRO A 280 21.41 -16.50 -21.73
N LYS A 281 22.18 -17.44 -21.18
CA LYS A 281 23.22 -18.20 -21.90
C LYS A 281 22.86 -19.63 -22.32
N PHE A 282 21.88 -20.28 -21.69
CA PHE A 282 21.56 -21.69 -21.94
C PHE A 282 20.07 -22.01 -21.76
N TYR A 283 19.65 -23.18 -22.27
CA TYR A 283 18.36 -23.79 -21.91
C TYR A 283 18.56 -24.92 -20.89
N LEU A 284 17.76 -24.95 -19.84
CA LEU A 284 17.65 -26.10 -18.93
C LEU A 284 16.34 -26.84 -19.23
N ILE A 285 16.44 -28.11 -19.59
CA ILE A 285 15.29 -28.99 -19.86
C ILE A 285 15.23 -30.05 -18.78
N ASN A 286 14.25 -29.94 -17.87
CA ASN A 286 13.84 -31.05 -17.00
C ASN A 286 12.92 -31.98 -17.81
N SER A 287 13.20 -33.28 -17.82
CA SER A 287 12.25 -34.27 -18.33
C SER A 287 12.14 -35.52 -17.46
N TYR A 288 10.92 -36.04 -17.38
CA TYR A 288 10.62 -37.42 -17.01
C TYR A 288 10.27 -38.20 -18.28
N VAL A 289 11.21 -38.99 -18.81
CA VAL A 289 11.04 -39.70 -20.09
C VAL A 289 10.18 -40.97 -19.89
N PRO A 290 9.31 -41.37 -20.84
CA PRO A 290 8.48 -42.56 -20.67
C PRO A 290 9.29 -43.85 -20.48
N ASN A 291 9.07 -44.54 -19.36
CA ASN A 291 9.48 -45.93 -19.20
C ASN A 291 8.73 -46.82 -20.21
N SER A 292 9.42 -47.80 -20.81
CA SER A 292 8.84 -48.69 -21.82
C SER A 292 7.85 -49.73 -21.29
N GLY A 293 7.71 -49.88 -19.96
CA GLY A 293 6.76 -50.78 -19.33
C GLY A 293 7.29 -52.20 -19.10
N ARG A 294 6.66 -52.95 -18.19
CA ARG A 294 7.20 -54.26 -17.72
C ARG A 294 7.12 -55.37 -18.76
N LYS A 295 6.18 -55.26 -19.71
CA LYS A 295 6.04 -56.14 -20.88
C LYS A 295 6.52 -55.43 -22.16
N LEU A 296 7.30 -54.35 -22.03
CA LEU A 296 7.76 -53.47 -23.11
C LEU A 296 6.61 -52.82 -23.91
N GLU A 297 5.42 -52.71 -23.30
CA GLU A 297 4.18 -52.24 -23.92
C GLU A 297 4.23 -50.81 -24.48
N ARG A 298 5.12 -49.95 -23.96
CA ARG A 298 5.39 -48.59 -24.48
C ARG A 298 6.67 -48.50 -25.31
N LEU A 299 7.45 -49.56 -25.52
CA LEU A 299 8.76 -49.50 -26.21
C LEU A 299 8.67 -48.91 -27.63
N LYS A 300 7.64 -49.28 -28.38
CA LYS A 300 7.38 -48.73 -29.73
C LYS A 300 7.00 -47.24 -29.69
N TYR A 301 6.25 -46.80 -28.68
CA TYR A 301 5.94 -45.37 -28.46
C TYR A 301 7.20 -44.58 -28.06
N ARG A 302 7.98 -45.11 -27.12
CA ARG A 302 9.25 -44.54 -26.64
C ARG A 302 10.21 -44.31 -27.78
N THR A 303 10.57 -45.37 -28.51
CA THR A 303 11.67 -45.35 -29.49
C THR A 303 11.29 -44.89 -30.90
N LYS A 304 9.99 -44.89 -31.26
CA LYS A 304 9.53 -44.48 -32.61
C LYS A 304 8.72 -43.18 -32.65
N LYS A 305 8.33 -42.63 -31.50
CA LYS A 305 7.62 -41.34 -31.42
C LYS A 305 8.26 -40.36 -30.43
N TRP A 306 8.31 -40.75 -29.15
CA TRP A 306 8.77 -39.85 -28.08
C TRP A 306 10.23 -39.42 -28.31
N ASP A 307 11.15 -40.38 -28.45
CA ASP A 307 12.57 -40.06 -28.59
C ASP A 307 12.85 -39.21 -29.83
N PRO A 308 12.38 -39.54 -31.06
CA PRO A 308 12.59 -38.68 -32.23
C PRO A 308 12.08 -37.24 -32.08
N GLU A 309 10.89 -37.03 -31.51
CA GLU A 309 10.33 -35.69 -31.33
C GLU A 309 11.01 -34.92 -30.19
N MET A 310 11.37 -35.59 -29.09
CA MET A 310 12.16 -34.99 -28.00
C MET A 310 13.56 -34.59 -28.48
N GLN A 311 14.26 -35.46 -29.21
CA GLN A 311 15.57 -35.16 -29.80
C GLN A 311 15.47 -34.01 -30.81
N LYS A 312 14.40 -33.94 -31.61
CA LYS A 312 14.13 -32.82 -32.54
C LYS A 312 13.88 -31.50 -31.81
N TYR A 313 13.13 -31.51 -30.70
CA TYR A 313 12.93 -30.37 -29.82
C TYR A 313 14.26 -29.87 -29.22
N LEU A 314 15.03 -30.76 -28.59
CA LEU A 314 16.34 -30.46 -27.99
C LEU A 314 17.32 -29.87 -29.03
N LYS A 315 17.44 -30.48 -30.21
CA LYS A 315 18.28 -29.96 -31.31
C LYS A 315 17.83 -28.59 -31.82
N ASN A 316 16.54 -28.29 -31.81
CA ASN A 316 16.03 -26.97 -32.22
C ASN A 316 16.23 -25.88 -31.16
N LEU A 317 16.28 -26.21 -29.87
CA LEU A 317 16.76 -25.31 -28.82
C LEU A 317 18.27 -25.07 -28.94
N ASN A 318 19.04 -26.13 -29.17
CA ASN A 318 20.52 -26.08 -29.23
C ASN A 318 21.08 -25.21 -30.36
N LYS A 319 20.30 -24.95 -31.41
CA LYS A 319 20.61 -23.99 -32.49
C LYS A 319 20.60 -22.53 -32.03
N LYS A 320 19.94 -22.21 -30.90
CA LYS A 320 19.78 -20.85 -30.39
C LYS A 320 20.70 -20.56 -29.21
N LYS A 321 20.71 -21.47 -28.22
CA LYS A 321 21.56 -21.44 -27.04
C LYS A 321 21.94 -22.88 -26.69
N PRO A 322 23.15 -23.15 -26.17
CA PRO A 322 23.53 -24.49 -25.74
C PRO A 322 22.56 -25.01 -24.66
N ILE A 323 22.31 -26.32 -24.67
CA ILE A 323 21.33 -26.94 -23.77
C ILE A 323 21.98 -27.77 -22.66
N ILE A 324 21.23 -27.89 -21.57
CA ILE A 324 21.44 -28.82 -20.46
C ILE A 324 20.13 -29.60 -20.31
N TRP A 325 20.17 -30.90 -20.59
CA TRP A 325 19.03 -31.80 -20.49
C TRP A 325 19.21 -32.75 -19.29
N THR A 326 18.20 -32.82 -18.42
CA THR A 326 18.31 -33.53 -17.15
C THR A 326 17.01 -34.17 -16.66
N GLY A 327 17.16 -35.11 -15.73
CA GLY A 327 16.10 -35.87 -15.08
C GLY A 327 16.22 -37.37 -15.35
N ASP A 328 15.22 -38.12 -14.89
CA ASP A 328 15.07 -39.54 -15.23
C ASP A 328 14.74 -39.70 -16.72
N LEU A 329 15.75 -40.17 -17.46
CA LEU A 329 15.69 -40.41 -18.90
C LEU A 329 15.27 -41.85 -19.23
N ASN A 330 14.97 -42.68 -18.22
CA ASN A 330 14.53 -44.07 -18.34
C ASN A 330 15.35 -44.86 -19.37
N VAL A 331 16.68 -44.76 -19.28
CA VAL A 331 17.65 -45.54 -20.06
C VAL A 331 18.98 -45.63 -19.32
N ALA A 332 19.64 -46.78 -19.37
CA ALA A 332 20.99 -47.04 -18.91
C ALA A 332 21.83 -47.43 -20.15
N ILE A 333 22.91 -46.71 -20.42
CA ILE A 333 23.56 -46.73 -21.75
C ILE A 333 24.62 -47.82 -21.83
N ASN A 334 25.46 -47.93 -20.81
CA ASN A 334 26.64 -48.77 -20.76
C ASN A 334 26.39 -50.04 -19.94
N ASP A 335 27.15 -51.11 -20.16
CA ASP A 335 26.97 -52.34 -19.37
C ASP A 335 27.41 -52.15 -17.89
N THR A 336 28.09 -51.06 -17.56
CA THR A 336 28.35 -50.57 -16.19
C THR A 336 27.19 -49.82 -15.56
N ASP A 337 26.23 -49.31 -16.35
CA ASP A 337 25.09 -48.49 -15.87
C ASP A 337 23.98 -49.33 -15.22
N VAL A 338 24.14 -50.66 -15.13
CA VAL A 338 23.22 -51.57 -14.42
C VAL A 338 24.00 -52.67 -13.67
N TYR A 339 23.43 -53.18 -12.58
CA TYR A 339 24.09 -54.23 -11.77
C TYR A 339 24.16 -55.62 -12.42
N ASN A 340 23.38 -55.89 -13.46
CA ASN A 340 23.35 -57.19 -14.16
C ASN A 340 23.10 -57.00 -15.67
N PRO A 341 24.10 -56.54 -16.44
CA PRO A 341 23.93 -56.24 -17.86
C PRO A 341 23.63 -57.48 -18.72
N LYS A 342 23.94 -58.69 -18.25
CA LYS A 342 23.59 -59.93 -18.96
C LYS A 342 22.09 -60.26 -18.81
N GLY A 343 21.56 -60.21 -17.59
CA GLY A 343 20.15 -60.54 -17.31
C GLY A 343 19.16 -59.46 -17.74
N LEU A 344 19.56 -58.19 -17.77
CA LEU A 344 18.65 -57.05 -17.95
C LEU A 344 18.43 -56.62 -19.41
N LYS A 345 19.06 -57.26 -20.41
CA LYS A 345 18.98 -56.85 -21.84
C LYS A 345 17.57 -56.83 -22.46
N LYS A 346 16.58 -57.45 -21.80
CA LYS A 346 15.17 -57.48 -22.22
C LYS A 346 14.24 -56.69 -21.28
N THR A 347 14.79 -55.83 -20.43
CA THR A 347 14.05 -55.03 -19.45
C THR A 347 14.01 -53.57 -19.88
N ALA A 348 12.86 -52.89 -19.69
CA ALA A 348 12.70 -51.47 -19.96
C ALA A 348 13.79 -50.64 -19.26
N GLY A 349 14.35 -49.68 -19.97
CA GLY A 349 15.53 -48.91 -19.56
C GLY A 349 16.87 -49.53 -19.98
N PHE A 350 16.92 -50.78 -20.47
CA PHE A 350 18.18 -51.40 -20.93
C PHE A 350 18.02 -52.20 -22.23
N THR A 351 16.92 -52.00 -22.96
CA THR A 351 16.72 -52.65 -24.27
C THR A 351 17.72 -52.13 -25.31
N PRO A 352 18.12 -52.96 -26.31
CA PRO A 352 18.96 -52.50 -27.41
C PRO A 352 18.40 -51.26 -28.14
N GLU A 353 17.08 -51.15 -28.24
CA GLU A 353 16.37 -50.07 -28.93
C GLU A 353 16.43 -48.74 -28.14
N GLU A 354 16.19 -48.75 -26.83
CA GLU A 354 16.37 -47.57 -25.97
C GLU A 354 17.84 -47.12 -25.98
N ARG A 355 18.76 -48.07 -25.82
CA ARG A 355 20.21 -47.80 -25.81
C ARG A 355 20.71 -47.23 -27.14
N LYS A 356 20.25 -47.77 -28.28
CA LYS A 356 20.58 -47.26 -29.62
C LYS A 356 19.94 -45.90 -29.90
N SER A 357 18.68 -45.70 -29.48
CA SER A 357 17.96 -44.43 -29.58
C SER A 357 18.73 -43.30 -28.87
N PHE A 358 19.22 -43.56 -27.66
CA PHE A 358 19.95 -42.59 -26.86
C PHE A 358 21.38 -42.34 -27.33
N ARG A 359 22.15 -43.39 -27.67
CA ARG A 359 23.52 -43.25 -28.19
C ARG A 359 23.58 -42.38 -29.44
N LYS A 360 22.67 -42.59 -30.40
CA LYS A 360 22.56 -41.75 -31.60
C LYS A 360 22.39 -40.26 -31.29
N PHE A 361 21.67 -39.92 -30.22
CA PHE A 361 21.54 -38.53 -29.80
C PHE A 361 22.84 -37.97 -29.22
N LEU A 362 23.59 -38.74 -28.44
CA LEU A 362 24.90 -38.31 -27.94
C LEU A 362 25.91 -38.11 -29.09
N GLU A 363 25.94 -39.06 -30.03
CA GLU A 363 26.75 -39.01 -31.27
C GLU A 363 26.47 -37.75 -32.11
N GLU A 364 25.25 -37.20 -32.05
CA GLU A 364 24.84 -35.94 -32.71
C GLU A 364 25.30 -34.66 -31.98
N GLY A 365 26.27 -34.74 -31.05
CA GLY A 365 26.93 -33.58 -30.44
C GLY A 365 26.52 -33.24 -29.01
N PHE A 366 26.05 -34.24 -28.25
CA PHE A 366 25.61 -34.09 -26.86
C PHE A 366 26.37 -35.06 -25.95
N ILE A 367 26.81 -34.61 -24.78
CA ILE A 367 27.74 -35.34 -23.92
C ILE A 367 27.06 -35.68 -22.58
N ASP A 368 27.14 -36.95 -22.17
CA ASP A 368 26.85 -37.39 -20.81
C ASP A 368 27.94 -36.86 -19.88
N SER A 369 27.64 -35.79 -19.13
CA SER A 369 28.62 -35.11 -18.28
C SER A 369 29.15 -35.97 -17.14
N PHE A 370 28.38 -36.99 -16.69
CA PHE A 370 28.85 -37.89 -15.65
C PHE A 370 29.91 -38.83 -16.21
N CYS A 371 29.62 -39.53 -17.31
CA CYS A 371 30.61 -40.42 -17.92
C CYS A 371 31.86 -39.69 -18.40
N HIS A 372 31.72 -38.48 -18.95
CA HIS A 372 32.86 -37.70 -19.42
C HIS A 372 33.85 -37.29 -18.31
N LEU A 373 33.36 -37.03 -17.09
CA LEU A 373 34.21 -36.70 -15.94
C LEU A 373 34.61 -37.92 -15.09
N ASN A 374 34.01 -39.08 -15.33
CA ASN A 374 34.15 -40.27 -14.47
C ASN A 374 34.30 -41.55 -15.31
N GLU A 375 35.18 -41.56 -16.32
CA GLU A 375 35.30 -42.63 -17.33
C GLU A 375 35.49 -44.05 -16.75
N ASN A 376 36.06 -44.15 -15.54
CA ASN A 376 36.31 -45.41 -14.84
C ASN A 376 35.31 -45.76 -13.72
N CYS A 377 34.26 -44.97 -13.50
CA CYS A 377 33.27 -45.24 -12.45
C CYS A 377 32.47 -46.54 -12.72
N LYS A 378 32.38 -47.38 -11.70
CA LYS A 378 31.61 -48.64 -11.68
C LYS A 378 30.75 -48.69 -10.43
N ASN A 379 29.60 -49.37 -10.50
CA ASN A 379 28.66 -49.50 -9.39
C ASN A 379 28.12 -48.16 -8.84
N VAL A 380 28.06 -47.12 -9.69
CA VAL A 380 27.45 -45.83 -9.38
C VAL A 380 26.11 -45.74 -10.10
N TYR A 381 25.03 -45.69 -9.34
CA TYR A 381 23.66 -45.80 -9.82
C TYR A 381 22.81 -44.65 -9.28
N SER A 382 21.73 -44.32 -9.99
CA SER A 382 20.77 -43.30 -9.59
C SER A 382 19.41 -43.86 -9.16
N TYR A 383 19.14 -45.15 -9.45
CA TYR A 383 17.88 -45.85 -9.16
C TYR A 383 18.12 -47.25 -8.57
N TRP A 384 17.34 -47.63 -7.55
CA TRP A 384 17.28 -48.99 -7.02
C TRP A 384 15.84 -49.35 -6.66
N ASN A 385 15.37 -50.53 -7.08
CA ASN A 385 14.01 -50.96 -6.73
C ASN A 385 13.85 -51.17 -5.21
N TYR A 386 12.74 -50.71 -4.63
CA TYR A 386 12.44 -50.90 -3.20
C TYR A 386 12.39 -52.37 -2.75
N ARG A 387 12.19 -53.34 -3.65
CA ARG A 387 12.13 -54.77 -3.32
C ARG A 387 13.53 -55.36 -3.10
N PHE A 388 13.62 -56.35 -2.21
CA PHE A 388 14.84 -57.16 -1.98
C PHE A 388 16.08 -56.36 -1.57
N ASP A 389 15.90 -55.16 -0.99
CA ASP A 389 16.95 -54.30 -0.45
C ASP A 389 18.03 -53.92 -1.48
N MET A 390 17.62 -53.73 -2.75
CA MET A 390 18.54 -53.52 -3.86
C MET A 390 19.44 -52.29 -3.66
N ARG A 391 18.99 -51.24 -2.92
CA ARG A 391 19.85 -50.10 -2.55
C ARG A 391 20.96 -50.47 -1.57
N GLN A 392 20.65 -51.24 -0.52
CA GLN A 392 21.66 -51.72 0.45
C GLN A 392 22.67 -52.67 -0.21
N LYS A 393 22.21 -53.51 -1.13
CA LYS A 393 23.05 -54.47 -1.89
C LYS A 393 23.72 -53.84 -3.12
N ASN A 394 23.59 -52.52 -3.28
CA ASN A 394 23.97 -51.70 -4.44
C ASN A 394 23.69 -52.33 -5.82
N LYS A 395 22.51 -52.93 -5.99
CA LYS A 395 22.02 -53.53 -7.24
C LYS A 395 21.13 -52.54 -8.00
N GLY A 396 21.76 -51.47 -8.47
CA GLY A 396 21.08 -50.31 -9.06
C GLY A 396 21.15 -50.21 -10.59
N TRP A 397 20.65 -49.08 -11.07
CA TRP A 397 20.64 -48.60 -12.46
C TRP A 397 20.99 -47.11 -12.50
N ARG A 398 21.67 -46.64 -13.54
CA ARG A 398 21.87 -45.22 -13.82
C ARG A 398 20.85 -44.76 -14.87
N LEU A 399 19.81 -44.06 -14.41
CA LEU A 399 18.67 -43.61 -15.22
C LEU A 399 18.54 -42.07 -15.25
N ASP A 400 19.18 -41.37 -14.32
CA ASP A 400 19.12 -39.92 -14.14
C ASP A 400 20.42 -39.28 -14.64
N TYR A 401 20.31 -38.21 -15.45
CA TYR A 401 21.44 -37.66 -16.21
C TYR A 401 21.57 -36.14 -16.11
N PHE A 402 22.76 -35.66 -16.47
CA PHE A 402 22.98 -34.35 -17.06
C PHE A 402 23.66 -34.53 -18.42
N VAL A 403 22.87 -34.43 -19.50
CA VAL A 403 23.37 -34.39 -20.88
C VAL A 403 23.53 -32.93 -21.30
N VAL A 404 24.72 -32.55 -21.73
CA VAL A 404 25.06 -31.17 -22.09
C VAL A 404 25.43 -31.06 -23.56
N ALA A 405 25.19 -29.90 -24.18
CA ALA A 405 25.69 -29.61 -25.51
C ALA A 405 27.24 -29.63 -25.53
N LYS A 406 27.86 -30.21 -26.56
CA LYS A 406 29.34 -30.37 -26.63
C LYS A 406 30.11 -29.05 -26.43
N LYS A 407 29.54 -27.88 -26.79
CA LYS A 407 30.14 -26.56 -26.51
C LYS A 407 30.42 -26.35 -25.01
N ILE A 408 29.51 -26.76 -24.13
CA ILE A 408 29.63 -26.59 -22.67
C ILE A 408 30.85 -27.40 -22.13
N ILE A 409 31.10 -28.57 -22.72
CA ILE A 409 32.29 -29.39 -22.41
C ILE A 409 33.56 -28.76 -23.00
N ASN A 410 33.56 -28.44 -24.29
CA ASN A 410 34.73 -27.84 -24.96
C ASN A 410 35.22 -26.55 -24.28
N ASN A 411 34.29 -25.74 -23.75
CA ASN A 411 34.62 -24.51 -23.04
C ASN A 411 35.05 -24.73 -21.58
N SER A 412 35.13 -25.98 -21.09
CA SER A 412 35.40 -26.32 -19.68
C SER A 412 34.43 -25.65 -18.70
N ALA A 413 33.14 -25.55 -19.09
CA ALA A 413 32.10 -24.93 -18.27
C ALA A 413 31.49 -25.89 -17.23
N VAL A 414 31.55 -27.21 -17.43
CA VAL A 414 31.19 -28.17 -16.35
C VAL A 414 32.36 -28.29 -15.39
N ILE A 415 32.12 -27.99 -14.11
CA ILE A 415 33.10 -28.14 -13.02
C ILE A 415 32.98 -29.52 -12.36
N SER A 416 31.75 -29.99 -12.15
CA SER A 416 31.50 -31.30 -11.52
C SER A 416 30.18 -31.90 -12.00
N SER A 417 30.13 -33.22 -12.13
CA SER A 417 28.91 -33.99 -12.41
C SER A 417 28.93 -35.24 -11.52
N LYS A 418 27.93 -35.39 -10.65
CA LYS A 418 27.92 -36.35 -9.53
C LYS A 418 26.56 -37.01 -9.35
N ILE A 419 26.57 -38.20 -8.76
CA ILE A 419 25.39 -39.00 -8.42
C ILE A 419 25.40 -39.21 -6.91
N LEU A 420 24.40 -38.68 -6.20
CA LEU A 420 24.42 -38.49 -4.75
C LEU A 420 23.78 -39.69 -4.04
N GLN A 421 24.40 -40.87 -4.15
CA GLN A 421 23.85 -42.17 -3.74
C GLN A 421 23.42 -42.24 -2.27
N ASP A 422 24.05 -41.44 -1.40
CA ASP A 422 23.77 -41.37 0.04
C ASP A 422 22.55 -40.51 0.39
N VAL A 423 21.99 -39.77 -0.58
CA VAL A 423 20.80 -38.92 -0.37
C VAL A 423 19.53 -39.73 -0.61
N TYR A 424 18.82 -40.02 0.48
CA TYR A 424 17.55 -40.76 0.48
C TYR A 424 16.36 -39.82 0.25
N GLY A 425 15.20 -40.42 -0.07
CA GLY A 425 13.95 -39.69 -0.33
C GLY A 425 13.08 -40.36 -1.38
N SER A 426 13.69 -41.11 -2.29
CA SER A 426 13.04 -41.86 -3.37
C SER A 426 13.67 -43.26 -3.52
N ASP A 427 13.17 -44.08 -4.43
CA ASP A 427 13.92 -45.21 -5.02
C ASP A 427 15.03 -44.71 -5.95
N HIS A 428 14.96 -43.46 -6.40
CA HIS A 428 16.09 -42.74 -6.96
C HIS A 428 16.96 -42.06 -5.87
N CYS A 429 18.12 -41.54 -6.27
CA CYS A 429 18.85 -40.47 -5.58
C CYS A 429 18.98 -39.25 -6.50
N PRO A 430 19.34 -38.07 -5.98
CA PRO A 430 19.63 -36.91 -6.82
C PRO A 430 20.91 -37.09 -7.64
N VAL A 431 20.98 -36.40 -8.77
CA VAL A 431 22.20 -36.11 -9.51
C VAL A 431 22.46 -34.60 -9.48
N SER A 432 23.71 -34.17 -9.56
CA SER A 432 24.10 -32.75 -9.48
C SER A 432 25.15 -32.37 -10.53
N LEU A 433 24.99 -31.18 -11.12
CA LEU A 433 25.92 -30.54 -12.04
C LEU A 433 26.36 -29.20 -11.46
N ASP A 434 27.66 -29.02 -11.24
CA ASP A 434 28.27 -27.72 -10.92
C ASP A 434 28.79 -27.09 -12.23
N LEU A 435 28.38 -25.85 -12.51
CA LEU A 435 28.48 -25.24 -13.84
C LEU A 435 28.97 -23.80 -13.77
N ASP A 436 30.08 -23.50 -14.46
CA ASP A 436 30.61 -22.17 -14.68
C ASP A 436 29.90 -21.48 -15.86
N THR A 437 28.88 -20.70 -15.53
CA THR A 437 28.12 -19.88 -16.49
C THR A 437 28.95 -18.79 -17.16
N SER A 438 30.13 -18.44 -16.65
CA SER A 438 30.99 -17.46 -17.33
C SER A 438 31.58 -18.02 -18.63
N LYS A 439 31.69 -19.35 -18.76
CA LYS A 439 32.29 -20.07 -19.89
C LYS A 439 31.29 -20.57 -20.95
N ILE A 440 30.00 -20.24 -20.85
CA ILE A 440 28.94 -20.71 -21.79
C ILE A 440 28.76 -19.77 -22.98
#